data_AF-A0A564Q0Y2-F1
#
_entry.id   AF-A0A564Q0Y2-F1
#
_cell.length_a   1.000
_cell.length_b   1.000
_cell.length_c   1.000
_cell.angle_alpha   90.00
_cell.angle_beta   90.00
_cell.angle_gamma   90.00
#
_symmetry.space_group_name_H-M   'P 1'
#
loop_
_entity.id
_entity.type
_entity.pdbx_description
1 polymer ?
#
loop_
_entity_poly.entity_id
_entity_poly.type
_entity_poly.pdbx_seq_one_letter_code
_entity_poly.pdbx_strand_id
1 'polypeptide(L)'
;MINEIDGTVLLIITAGFFAILLAVIVQGTLRKTKWGITLKGVCCPRCGEKSSFIRKPTSRQQFLWGGWTCPKCGCEVDKWGREVEKLDKKESDKK
;
A
#
# COMPACT_ATOMS: atom_id res chain seq x y z
N MET A 1 8.38 11.47 -41.20
CA MET A 1 7.09 12.10 -40.83
C MET A 1 6.11 11.16 -40.15
N ILE A 2 5.48 10.16 -40.79
CA ILE A 2 4.47 9.28 -40.12
C ILE A 2 5.09 8.49 -38.93
N ASN A 3 6.22 7.81 -39.14
CA ASN A 3 6.92 7.04 -38.09
C ASN A 3 7.45 7.91 -36.91
N GLU A 4 7.74 9.19 -37.16
CA GLU A 4 8.17 10.12 -36.11
C GLU A 4 6.98 10.60 -35.26
N ILE A 5 5.81 10.75 -35.87
CA ILE A 5 4.57 11.10 -35.17
C ILE A 5 4.12 9.92 -34.31
N ASP A 6 4.17 8.69 -34.84
CA ASP A 6 3.81 7.47 -34.09
C ASP A 6 4.73 7.23 -32.88
N GLY A 7 6.03 7.43 -33.03
CA GLY A 7 7.00 7.31 -31.94
C GLY A 7 6.76 8.37 -30.84
N THR A 8 6.47 9.61 -31.23
CA THR A 8 6.19 10.69 -30.27
C THR A 8 4.89 10.45 -29.52
N VAL A 9 3.83 10.02 -30.21
CA VAL A 9 2.53 9.69 -29.60
C VAL A 9 2.68 8.53 -28.61
N LEU A 10 3.41 7.47 -28.97
CA LEU A 10 3.67 6.35 -28.08
C LEU A 10 4.45 6.77 -26.81
N LEU A 11 5.43 7.67 -26.96
CA LEU A 11 6.20 8.21 -25.83
C LEU A 11 5.30 9.00 -24.88
N ILE A 12 4.42 9.87 -25.41
CA ILE A 12 3.49 10.65 -24.58
C ILE A 12 2.52 9.73 -23.83
N ILE A 13 1.97 8.70 -24.49
CA ILE A 13 1.04 7.76 -23.86
C ILE A 13 1.74 6.98 -22.73
N THR A 14 2.94 6.46 -22.99
CA THR A 14 3.71 5.72 -21.98
C THR A 14 4.09 6.62 -20.80
N ALA A 15 4.61 7.82 -21.07
CA ALA A 15 4.92 8.79 -20.02
C ALA A 15 3.69 9.19 -19.19
N GLY A 16 2.56 9.43 -19.83
CA GLY A 16 1.29 9.74 -19.17
C GLY A 16 0.81 8.59 -18.28
N PHE A 17 0.90 7.34 -18.77
CA PHE A 17 0.56 6.16 -17.98
C PHE A 17 1.45 6.03 -16.74
N PHE A 18 2.77 6.18 -16.89
CA PHE A 18 3.68 6.16 -15.74
C PHE A 18 3.41 7.31 -14.76
N ALA A 19 3.11 8.51 -15.25
CA ALA A 19 2.76 9.65 -14.40
C ALA A 19 1.49 9.36 -13.58
N ILE A 20 0.47 8.75 -14.17
CA ILE A 20 -0.76 8.34 -13.48
C ILE A 20 -0.45 7.27 -12.42
N LEU A 21 0.34 6.24 -12.76
CA LEU A 21 0.74 5.21 -11.79
C LEU A 21 1.49 5.80 -10.58
N LEU A 22 2.43 6.70 -10.84
CA LEU A 22 3.16 7.42 -9.78
C LEU A 22 2.20 8.26 -8.95
N ALA A 23 1.27 8.99 -9.56
CA ALA A 23 0.27 9.76 -8.84
C ALA A 23 -0.60 8.89 -7.93
N VAL A 24 -1.02 7.70 -8.37
CA VAL A 24 -1.78 6.74 -7.55
C VAL A 24 -0.96 6.25 -6.35
N ILE A 25 0.33 5.94 -6.55
CA ILE A 25 1.22 5.52 -5.45
C ILE A 25 1.44 6.66 -4.46
N VAL A 26 1.68 7.89 -4.94
CA VAL A 26 1.91 9.07 -4.11
C VAL A 26 0.64 9.42 -3.31
N GLN A 27 -0.50 9.57 -3.98
CA GLN A 27 -1.78 9.81 -3.31
C GLN A 27 -2.11 8.68 -2.34
N GLY A 28 -1.87 7.43 -2.75
CA GLY A 28 -2.08 6.27 -1.92
C GLY A 28 -1.20 6.26 -0.67
N THR A 29 0.03 6.77 -0.78
CA THR A 29 0.98 6.91 0.33
C THR A 29 0.57 8.03 1.28
N LEU A 30 0.20 9.20 0.75
CA LEU A 30 -0.27 10.34 1.55
C LEU A 30 -1.56 10.00 2.31
N ARG A 31 -2.51 9.33 1.65
CA ARG A 31 -3.77 8.90 2.25
C ARG A 31 -3.66 7.60 3.07
N LYS A 32 -2.47 7.00 3.17
CA LYS A 32 -2.22 5.73 3.89
C LYS A 32 -3.18 4.61 3.46
N THR A 33 -3.37 4.47 2.15
CA THR A 33 -4.26 3.47 1.54
C THR A 33 -3.54 2.13 1.31
N LYS A 34 -4.25 1.16 0.75
CA LYS A 34 -3.72 -0.15 0.36
C LYS A 34 -2.66 -0.07 -0.76
N TRP A 35 -2.71 0.96 -1.62
CA TRP A 35 -1.78 1.13 -2.74
C TRP A 35 -0.55 2.00 -2.43
N GLY A 36 -0.51 2.62 -1.25
CA GLY A 36 0.64 3.40 -0.80
C GLY A 36 1.80 2.54 -0.28
N ILE A 37 2.96 3.16 -0.07
CA ILE A 37 4.19 2.51 0.39
C ILE A 37 4.58 3.10 1.76
N THR A 38 4.91 2.23 2.72
CA THR A 38 5.45 2.64 4.03
C THR A 38 6.89 2.18 4.14
N LEU A 39 7.81 3.12 4.39
CA LEU A 39 9.24 2.82 4.65
C LEU A 39 9.62 2.90 6.14
N LYS A 40 8.71 3.37 6.98
CA LYS A 40 8.94 3.54 8.42
C LYS A 40 8.45 2.32 9.18
N GLY A 41 9.21 1.91 10.21
CA GLY A 41 8.74 0.95 11.20
C GLY A 41 7.53 1.51 11.94
N VAL A 42 6.54 0.66 12.21
CA VAL A 42 5.31 1.01 12.94
C VAL A 42 5.23 0.20 14.23
N CYS A 43 4.55 0.74 15.23
CA CYS A 43 4.30 0.02 16.48
C CYS A 43 2.93 -0.66 16.44
N CYS A 44 2.80 -1.76 17.18
CA CYS A 44 1.52 -2.42 17.42
C CYS A 44 0.62 -1.45 18.20
N PRO A 45 -0.62 -1.19 17.73
CA PRO A 45 -1.52 -0.26 18.39
C PRO A 45 -2.03 -0.77 19.75
N ARG A 46 -2.01 -2.10 19.98
CA ARG A 46 -2.50 -2.70 21.23
C ARG A 46 -1.45 -2.78 22.33
N CYS A 47 -0.21 -3.13 22.00
CA CYS A 47 0.82 -3.40 23.01
C CYS A 47 2.15 -2.63 22.81
N GLY A 48 2.24 -1.77 21.79
CA GLY A 48 3.41 -0.93 21.51
C GLY A 48 4.62 -1.66 20.91
N GLU A 49 4.52 -2.96 20.63
CA GLU A 49 5.61 -3.76 20.06
C GLU A 49 6.05 -3.21 18.71
N LYS A 50 7.36 -3.09 18.46
CA LYS A 50 7.87 -2.55 17.19
C LYS A 50 7.78 -3.61 16.09
N SER A 51 7.40 -3.20 14.89
CA SER A 51 7.36 -4.10 13.73
C SER A 51 8.76 -4.67 13.45
N SER A 52 8.85 -6.00 13.33
CA SER A 52 10.09 -6.67 12.91
C SER A 52 10.43 -6.33 11.45
N PHE A 53 11.72 -6.25 11.14
CA PHE A 53 12.21 -6.08 9.77
C PHE A 53 11.91 -7.31 8.89
N ILE A 54 11.82 -8.50 9.50
CA ILE A 54 11.54 -9.74 8.77
C ILE A 54 10.03 -9.89 8.65
N ARG A 55 9.53 -9.75 7.42
CA ARG A 55 8.11 -9.88 7.11
C ARG A 55 7.73 -11.34 6.87
N LYS A 56 6.89 -11.90 7.75
CA LYS A 56 6.24 -13.20 7.53
C LYS A 56 4.73 -13.01 7.43
N PRO A 57 4.14 -13.03 6.21
CA PRO A 57 2.70 -12.90 6.06
C PRO A 57 2.00 -14.14 6.62
N THR A 58 0.97 -13.91 7.41
CA THR A 58 0.10 -14.93 8.02
C THR A 58 -1.33 -14.88 7.46
N SER A 59 -1.66 -13.83 6.72
CA SER A 59 -2.96 -13.63 6.09
C SER A 59 -2.83 -13.19 4.63
N ARG A 60 -3.91 -13.37 3.85
CA ARG A 60 -3.99 -12.84 2.47
C ARG A 60 -3.89 -11.32 2.42
N GLN A 61 -4.39 -10.64 3.45
CA GLN A 61 -4.29 -9.19 3.56
C GLN A 61 -2.83 -8.75 3.73
N GLN A 62 -2.06 -9.45 4.57
CA GLN A 62 -0.63 -9.19 4.73
C GLN A 62 0.18 -9.52 3.48
N PHE A 63 -0.22 -10.56 2.75
CA PHE A 63 0.41 -10.92 1.49
C PHE A 63 0.21 -9.84 0.41
N LEU A 64 -1.03 -9.36 0.23
CA LEU A 64 -1.38 -8.40 -0.82
C LEU A 64 -1.02 -6.95 -0.48
N TRP A 65 -1.38 -6.51 0.73
CA TRP A 65 -1.32 -5.10 1.12
C TRP A 65 -0.21 -4.80 2.11
N GLY A 66 0.40 -5.85 2.64
CA GLY A 66 1.38 -5.75 3.68
C GLY A 66 0.79 -5.70 5.08
N GLY A 67 1.70 -5.55 6.04
CA GLY A 67 1.40 -5.67 7.46
C GLY A 67 2.22 -6.79 8.08
N TRP A 68 1.88 -7.09 9.33
CA TRP A 68 2.51 -8.08 10.17
C TRP A 68 1.57 -8.47 11.30
N THR A 69 1.76 -9.66 11.86
CA THR A 69 1.03 -10.10 13.05
C THR A 69 1.91 -9.88 14.25
N CYS A 70 1.38 -9.20 15.28
CA CYS A 70 2.14 -8.94 16.48
C CYS A 70 2.48 -10.27 17.19
N PRO A 71 3.76 -10.60 17.44
CA PRO A 71 4.12 -11.85 18.11
C PRO A 71 3.76 -11.83 19.60
N LYS A 72 3.56 -10.64 20.18
CA LYS A 72 3.26 -10.47 21.60
C LYS A 72 1.77 -10.57 21.92
N CYS A 73 0.91 -9.89 21.16
CA CYS A 73 -0.54 -9.86 21.42
C CYS A 73 -1.40 -10.56 20.36
N GLY A 74 -0.79 -11.03 19.26
CA GLY A 74 -1.47 -11.78 18.20
C GLY A 74 -2.35 -10.96 17.28
N CYS A 75 -2.49 -9.63 17.49
CA CYS A 75 -3.32 -8.80 16.61
C CYS A 75 -2.69 -8.67 15.22
N GLU A 76 -3.54 -8.65 14.21
CA GLU A 76 -3.14 -8.39 12.84
C GLU A 76 -3.01 -6.88 12.63
N VAL A 77 -1.86 -6.41 12.14
CA VAL A 77 -1.57 -4.98 11.96
C VAL A 77 -1.24 -4.72 10.50
N ASP A 78 -1.83 -3.70 9.91
CA ASP A 78 -1.54 -3.28 8.54
C ASP A 78 -0.16 -2.58 8.44
N LYS A 79 0.30 -2.29 7.21
CA LYS A 79 1.58 -1.60 6.98
C LYS A 79 1.64 -0.17 7.53
N TRP A 80 0.51 0.38 7.98
CA TRP A 80 0.40 1.74 8.51
C TRP A 80 0.32 1.75 10.04
N GLY A 81 0.36 0.58 10.70
CA GLY A 81 0.28 0.47 12.16
C GLY A 81 -1.14 0.40 12.70
N ARG A 82 -2.15 0.19 11.83
CA ARG A 82 -3.55 0.06 12.25
C ARG A 82 -3.90 -1.41 12.45
N GLU A 83 -4.74 -1.70 13.44
CA GLU A 83 -5.27 -3.04 13.61
C GLU A 83 -6.19 -3.39 12.43
N VAL A 84 -6.02 -4.59 11.88
CA VAL A 84 -6.89 -5.13 10.85
C VAL A 84 -8.07 -5.76 11.55
N GLU A 85 -9.15 -5.01 11.69
CA GLU A 85 -10.43 -5.60 12.08
C GLU A 85 -10.90 -6.52 10.96
N LYS A 86 -11.30 -7.75 11.31
CA LYS A 86 -11.99 -8.65 10.38
C LYS A 86 -13.42 -8.14 10.20
N LEU A 87 -13.58 -7.04 9.49
CA LEU A 87 -14.89 -6.58 9.04
C LEU A 87 -15.11 -7.08 7.63
N ASP A 88 -16.07 -7.98 7.47
CA ASP A 88 -16.72 -8.24 6.20
C ASP A 88 -17.04 -6.90 5.52
N LYS A 89 -16.65 -6.80 4.24
CA LYS A 89 -16.92 -5.70 3.28
C LYS A 89 -18.00 -4.70 3.73
N LYS A 90 -17.62 -3.44 3.95
CA LYS A 90 -18.28 -2.23 3.41
C LYS A 90 -17.52 -0.95 3.83
N GLU A 91 -17.55 0.06 2.98
CA GLU A 91 -17.22 1.47 3.26
C GLU A 91 -15.76 1.89 3.62
N SER A 92 -14.96 2.28 2.63
CA SER A 92 -13.81 3.19 2.84
C SER A 92 -13.52 4.10 1.62
N ASP A 93 -14.52 4.33 0.76
CA ASP A 93 -14.49 5.42 -0.24
C ASP A 93 -15.51 6.48 0.15
N LYS A 94 -15.32 7.10 1.32
CA LYS A 94 -16.05 8.31 1.67
C LYS A 94 -15.15 9.29 2.41
N LYS A 95 -14.35 10.03 1.65
CA LYS A 95 -14.18 11.49 1.81
C LYS A 95 -13.50 12.10 0.59
#